data_AF-A0A0C2XJC3-F1
#
_entry.id   AF-A0A0C2XJC3-F1
#
_cell.length_a   1.000
_cell.length_b   1.000
_cell.length_c   1.000
_cell.angle_alpha   90.00
_cell.angle_beta   90.00
_cell.angle_gamma   90.00
#
_symmetry.space_group_name_H-M   'P 1'
#
loop_
_entity.id
_entity.type
_entity.pdbx_description
1 polymer ?
#
loop_
_entity_poly.entity_id
_entity_poly.type
_entity_poly.pdbx_seq_one_letter_code
_entity_poly.pdbx_strand_id
1 'polypeptide(L)'
;MAMKGGWKRQLLVLCYLYSLTVGSSEHEQFNEQLTIRPLRDGRVSTTFAFTALLKGASPRDPQTLDSDDESQHYTLFPLSLGQILREYAVTELHLTLNAGRWNYDGWGYPDESGVGAGAELWAWMGTDSESSADVRWKGLRNALAGLFCASLGSLDDQRTTSPTLSFQPHGFLPAFTTHNHTFHALRHASLPSENVCTENLTPFLKLLPCKSYSGLSSLLNPHRVFDADWHGMSVHVLWIPDRGVQVRLAFQAVFDPLRLSQSNLRNWSLQSLFAETISQRCPVAHTSEMRVGLPVDAIYSIQPEPHQVEDGVAKYDLRKAQFPLDVAMYWPHDFQHPSIDDLRRTSPVPISVDRTLKGTSQASGHLSLFITNRLADTDLKIVYLETMPWHLQLYLHTMRAEVLSMQSGGKRDDDHEVVSLLNYIPSIPHSRPTTLQALLRVPANSTLSVKMDVTKSFLRYTEYPPDAQRGWDLPPAVFTVLDYEDNQRANHLQRQDLVESRKGWKLYTRPLLVDLATPDFSMPYNVIIFTCSIIAFLFGTIFNMLTRKFVLVKLGNEGEEGEDRKEKKD
;
A
#
# COMPACT_ATOMS: atom_id res chain seq x y z
N MET A 1 -53.75 39.65 -32.38
CA MET A 1 -53.02 40.10 -31.18
C MET A 1 -52.75 38.88 -30.29
N ALA A 2 -51.89 37.96 -30.73
CA ALA A 2 -51.58 36.73 -30.00
C ALA A 2 -50.30 36.12 -30.58
N MET A 3 -49.12 36.54 -30.09
CA MET A 3 -47.82 35.87 -30.31
C MET A 3 -46.68 36.68 -29.65
N LYS A 4 -46.72 36.90 -28.33
CA LYS A 4 -45.58 37.46 -27.56
C LYS A 4 -45.37 36.83 -26.17
N GLY A 5 -45.99 35.68 -25.88
CA GLY A 5 -45.95 35.04 -24.54
C GLY A 5 -45.03 33.81 -24.39
N GLY A 6 -44.53 33.21 -25.49
CA GLY A 6 -43.83 31.92 -25.45
C GLY A 6 -42.39 31.97 -24.93
N TRP A 7 -41.67 33.06 -25.22
CA TRP A 7 -40.22 33.11 -24.98
C TRP A 7 -39.85 33.24 -23.49
N LYS A 8 -40.67 33.96 -22.71
CA LYS A 8 -40.48 34.07 -21.26
C LYS A 8 -40.73 32.75 -20.52
N ARG A 9 -41.68 31.91 -21.00
CA ARG A 9 -41.92 30.58 -20.42
C ARG A 9 -40.80 29.60 -20.74
N GLN A 10 -40.23 29.65 -21.95
CA GLN A 10 -39.07 28.82 -22.30
C GLN A 10 -37.80 29.20 -21.53
N LEU A 11 -37.57 30.50 -21.30
CA LEU A 11 -36.46 30.97 -20.45
C LEU A 11 -36.63 30.58 -18.98
N LEU A 12 -37.85 30.64 -18.44
CA LEU A 12 -38.15 30.18 -17.08
C LEU A 12 -37.95 28.67 -16.93
N VAL A 13 -38.36 27.86 -17.91
CA VAL A 13 -38.14 26.41 -17.91
C VAL A 13 -36.64 26.07 -18.05
N LEU A 14 -35.89 26.81 -18.89
CA LEU A 14 -34.44 26.65 -18.97
C LEU A 14 -33.74 27.04 -17.67
N CYS A 15 -34.14 28.14 -17.01
CA CYS A 15 -33.61 28.52 -15.71
C CYS A 15 -34.00 27.53 -14.60
N TYR A 16 -35.20 26.94 -14.65
CA TYR A 16 -35.64 25.90 -13.70
C TYR A 16 -34.88 24.58 -13.91
N LEU A 17 -34.62 24.21 -15.16
CA LEU A 17 -33.76 23.06 -15.50
C LEU A 17 -32.30 23.32 -15.09
N TYR A 18 -31.78 24.54 -15.28
CA TYR A 18 -30.42 24.91 -14.84
C TYR A 18 -30.30 24.91 -13.31
N SER A 19 -31.34 25.32 -12.59
CA SER A 19 -31.35 25.26 -11.11
C SER A 19 -31.55 23.84 -10.58
N LEU A 20 -32.28 22.97 -11.28
CA LEU A 20 -32.37 21.54 -10.95
C LEU A 20 -31.07 20.77 -11.23
N THR A 21 -30.31 21.13 -12.28
CA THR A 21 -29.00 20.50 -12.56
C THR A 21 -27.88 20.99 -11.65
N VAL A 22 -28.00 22.18 -11.05
CA VAL A 22 -27.02 22.69 -10.06
C VAL A 22 -27.26 22.07 -8.68
N GLY A 23 -28.46 21.57 -8.39
CA GLY A 23 -28.82 20.93 -7.11
C GLY A 23 -28.17 19.57 -6.84
N SER A 24 -27.60 18.88 -7.83
CA SER A 24 -26.91 17.59 -7.60
C SER A 24 -25.47 17.73 -7.09
N SER A 25 -24.93 18.95 -7.06
CA SER A 25 -23.56 19.25 -6.62
C SER A 25 -23.38 19.27 -5.10
N GLU A 26 -24.45 19.17 -4.30
CA GLU A 26 -24.33 19.26 -2.83
C GLU A 26 -24.04 17.93 -2.14
N HIS A 27 -24.34 16.80 -2.80
CA HIS A 27 -24.20 15.46 -2.21
C HIS A 27 -22.78 14.89 -2.27
N GLU A 28 -21.93 15.39 -3.15
CA GLU A 28 -20.56 14.91 -3.30
C GLU A 28 -19.55 16.05 -3.10
N GLN A 29 -18.44 15.76 -2.44
CA GLN A 29 -17.38 16.72 -2.20
C GLN A 29 -16.01 16.10 -2.51
N PHE A 30 -15.17 16.83 -3.23
CA PHE A 30 -13.81 16.41 -3.55
C PHE A 30 -12.80 17.43 -3.01
N ASN A 31 -11.80 16.97 -2.28
CA ASN A 31 -10.73 17.78 -1.72
C ASN A 31 -9.38 17.18 -2.11
N GLU A 32 -8.42 18.02 -2.47
CA GLU A 32 -7.04 17.60 -2.76
C GLU A 32 -6.06 18.35 -1.85
N GLN A 33 -5.06 17.61 -1.34
CA GLN A 33 -4.02 18.14 -0.48
C GLN A 33 -2.66 17.52 -0.84
N LEU A 34 -1.61 18.35 -0.86
CA LEU A 34 -0.22 17.91 -0.98
C LEU A 34 0.56 18.42 0.22
N THR A 35 1.16 17.51 0.97
CA THR A 35 2.06 17.85 2.07
C THR A 35 3.49 17.53 1.66
N ILE A 36 4.40 18.49 1.78
CA ILE A 36 5.83 18.34 1.51
C ILE A 36 6.58 18.62 2.80
N ARG A 37 7.37 17.66 3.27
CA ARG A 37 8.14 17.76 4.51
C ARG A 37 9.61 17.44 4.24
N PRO A 38 10.50 18.44 4.34
CA PRO A 38 11.94 18.21 4.38
C PRO A 38 12.31 17.38 5.61
N LEU A 39 13.19 16.41 5.41
CA LEU A 39 13.64 15.48 6.42
C LEU A 39 15.06 15.84 6.88
N ARG A 40 15.44 15.36 8.07
CA ARG A 40 16.72 15.69 8.71
C ARG A 40 17.93 15.10 7.98
N ASP A 41 17.73 14.01 7.25
CA ASP A 41 18.75 13.33 6.45
C ASP A 41 18.91 13.93 5.04
N GLY A 42 18.26 15.07 4.76
CA GLY A 42 18.37 15.80 3.50
C GLY A 42 17.32 15.40 2.46
N ARG A 43 16.54 14.35 2.75
CA ARG A 43 15.45 13.86 1.89
C ARG A 43 14.21 14.73 2.02
N VAL A 44 13.24 14.50 1.14
CA VAL A 44 11.95 15.20 1.13
C VAL A 44 10.85 14.16 1.07
N SER A 45 10.00 14.13 2.10
CA SER A 45 8.77 13.34 2.09
C SER A 45 7.65 14.15 1.45
N THR A 46 6.88 13.52 0.57
CA THR A 46 5.73 14.10 -0.09
C THR A 46 4.53 13.18 0.08
N THR A 47 3.39 13.73 0.48
CA THR A 47 2.15 12.99 0.70
C THR A 47 1.02 13.70 -0.04
N PHE A 48 0.50 13.06 -1.08
CA PHE A 48 -0.71 13.46 -1.78
C PHE A 48 -1.91 12.78 -1.11
N ALA A 49 -2.97 13.54 -0.85
CA ALA A 49 -4.21 13.03 -0.31
C ALA A 49 -5.40 13.61 -1.10
N PHE A 50 -6.18 12.72 -1.69
CA PHE A 50 -7.39 13.05 -2.45
C PHE A 50 -8.58 12.42 -1.74
N THR A 51 -9.50 13.26 -1.28
CA THR A 51 -10.65 12.81 -0.48
C THR A 51 -11.93 13.09 -1.24
N ALA A 52 -12.69 12.04 -1.56
CA ALA A 52 -14.05 12.11 -2.08
C ALA A 52 -15.04 11.69 -0.99
N LEU A 53 -16.02 12.54 -0.69
CA LEU A 53 -17.08 12.27 0.28
C LEU A 53 -18.42 12.17 -0.45
N LEU A 54 -19.12 11.05 -0.24
CA LEU A 54 -20.51 10.86 -0.66
C LEU A 54 -21.43 11.06 0.55
N LYS A 55 -22.10 12.21 0.59
CA LYS A 55 -22.85 12.67 1.77
C LYS A 55 -24.14 11.87 1.96
N GLY A 56 -24.37 11.44 3.19
CA GLY A 56 -25.60 10.72 3.59
C GLY A 56 -25.70 9.28 3.09
N ALA A 57 -24.69 8.78 2.36
CA ALA A 57 -24.67 7.38 1.94
C ALA A 57 -24.35 6.43 3.10
N SER A 58 -24.96 5.25 3.09
CA SER A 58 -24.66 4.16 4.00
C SER A 58 -24.06 2.96 3.24
N PRO A 59 -23.24 2.13 3.90
CA PRO A 59 -22.85 0.83 3.38
C PRO A 59 -24.08 0.00 3.06
N ARG A 60 -23.97 -0.89 2.07
CA ARG A 60 -25.07 -1.76 1.68
C ARG A 60 -25.37 -2.75 2.81
N ASP A 61 -26.66 -2.90 3.13
CA ASP A 61 -27.11 -3.91 4.09
C ASP A 61 -26.80 -5.31 3.54
N PRO A 62 -26.07 -6.15 4.28
CA PRO A 62 -25.75 -7.51 3.83
C PRO A 62 -26.99 -8.37 3.55
N GLN A 63 -28.16 -8.07 4.12
CA GLN A 63 -29.40 -8.81 3.90
C GLN A 63 -30.07 -8.50 2.55
N THR A 64 -29.73 -7.37 1.92
CA THR A 64 -30.35 -6.94 0.65
C THR A 64 -29.49 -7.27 -0.57
N LEU A 65 -28.42 -8.04 -0.41
CA LEU A 65 -27.52 -8.42 -1.50
C LEU A 65 -28.20 -9.29 -2.57
N ASP A 66 -29.24 -10.06 -2.21
CA ASP A 66 -29.99 -10.91 -3.16
C ASP A 66 -31.00 -10.12 -4.01
N SER A 67 -31.26 -8.86 -3.67
CA SER A 67 -32.14 -7.95 -4.42
C SER A 67 -31.34 -6.94 -5.24
N ASP A 68 -31.97 -6.32 -6.24
CA ASP A 68 -31.33 -5.24 -6.98
C ASP A 68 -31.00 -4.06 -6.06
N ASP A 69 -29.84 -3.45 -6.31
CA ASP A 69 -29.41 -2.26 -5.58
C ASP A 69 -30.18 -1.01 -6.01
N GLU A 70 -30.15 0.02 -5.18
CA GLU A 70 -30.50 1.37 -5.60
C GLU A 70 -29.53 1.86 -6.69
N SER A 71 -30.06 2.53 -7.72
CA SER A 71 -29.25 3.10 -8.79
C SER A 71 -28.27 4.14 -8.25
N GLN A 72 -26.97 3.88 -8.44
CA GLN A 72 -25.91 4.78 -7.99
C GLN A 72 -25.43 5.66 -9.16
N HIS A 73 -25.65 6.97 -9.04
CA HIS A 73 -25.16 7.96 -10.00
C HIS A 73 -24.10 8.83 -9.31
N TYR A 74 -22.83 8.54 -9.60
CA TYR A 74 -21.72 9.29 -9.04
C TYR A 74 -21.16 10.30 -10.04
N THR A 75 -20.82 11.51 -9.56
CA THR A 75 -20.23 12.57 -10.39
C THR A 75 -18.73 12.71 -10.13
N LEU A 76 -18.35 12.74 -8.85
CA LEU A 76 -17.00 12.87 -8.32
C LEU A 76 -16.56 11.58 -7.61
N PHE A 77 -17.48 10.83 -7.02
CA PHE A 77 -17.16 9.57 -6.34
C PHE A 77 -16.78 8.48 -7.37
N PRO A 78 -15.73 7.68 -7.14
CA PRO A 78 -15.28 6.68 -8.11
C PRO A 78 -16.29 5.53 -8.27
N LEU A 79 -16.97 5.49 -9.43
CA LEU A 79 -18.02 4.51 -9.71
C LEU A 79 -17.58 3.05 -9.58
N SER A 80 -16.44 2.69 -10.15
CA SER A 80 -15.94 1.32 -10.09
C SER A 80 -15.69 0.87 -8.65
N LEU A 81 -15.14 1.74 -7.81
CA LEU A 81 -14.93 1.43 -6.40
C LEU A 81 -16.26 1.37 -5.64
N GLY A 82 -17.17 2.31 -5.87
CA GLY A 82 -18.49 2.32 -5.25
C GLY A 82 -19.31 1.05 -5.54
N GLN A 83 -19.24 0.54 -6.77
CA GLN A 83 -19.89 -0.73 -7.14
C GLN A 83 -19.29 -1.92 -6.38
N ILE A 84 -17.96 -2.01 -6.29
CA ILE A 84 -17.28 -3.09 -5.55
C ILE A 84 -17.66 -3.06 -4.06
N LEU A 85 -17.70 -1.88 -3.45
CA LEU A 85 -18.03 -1.73 -2.04
C LEU A 85 -19.45 -2.22 -1.73
N ARG A 86 -20.42 -1.87 -2.59
CA ARG A 86 -21.81 -2.28 -2.42
C ARG A 86 -22.01 -3.75 -2.71
N GLU A 87 -21.44 -4.28 -3.79
CA GLU A 87 -21.53 -5.70 -4.19
C GLU A 87 -21.09 -6.65 -3.08
N TYR A 88 -20.03 -6.30 -2.35
CA TYR A 88 -19.47 -7.15 -1.30
C TYR A 88 -19.80 -6.69 0.13
N ALA A 89 -20.78 -5.78 0.31
CA ALA A 89 -21.17 -5.20 1.60
C ALA A 89 -19.98 -4.76 2.48
N VAL A 90 -19.00 -4.11 1.85
CA VAL A 90 -17.81 -3.60 2.51
C VAL A 90 -18.15 -2.32 3.24
N THR A 91 -17.91 -2.30 4.55
CA THR A 91 -18.15 -1.12 5.39
C THR A 91 -16.88 -0.28 5.52
N GLU A 92 -15.74 -0.94 5.64
CA GLU A 92 -14.43 -0.32 5.77
C GLU A 92 -13.43 -1.09 4.93
N LEU A 93 -12.56 -0.38 4.21
CA LEU A 93 -11.57 -0.97 3.31
C LEU A 93 -10.27 -0.19 3.39
N HIS A 94 -9.14 -0.89 3.48
CA HIS A 94 -7.83 -0.31 3.39
C HIS A 94 -6.95 -1.19 2.51
N LEU A 95 -6.48 -0.62 1.40
CA LEU A 95 -5.51 -1.21 0.50
C LEU A 95 -4.27 -0.32 0.47
N THR A 96 -3.10 -0.91 0.65
CA THR A 96 -1.81 -0.23 0.48
C THR A 96 -0.90 -1.05 -0.41
N LEU A 97 -0.20 -0.39 -1.32
CA LEU A 97 0.82 -0.97 -2.19
C LEU A 97 2.07 -0.11 -2.06
N ASN A 98 3.14 -0.65 -1.47
CA ASN A 98 4.34 0.11 -1.17
C ASN A 98 5.61 -0.59 -1.65
N ALA A 99 6.61 0.22 -2.02
CA ALA A 99 7.94 -0.22 -2.36
C ALA A 99 8.98 0.48 -1.47
N GLY A 100 9.96 -0.30 -0.99
CA GLY A 100 11.03 0.18 -0.11
C GLY A 100 10.74 -0.03 1.38
N ARG A 101 11.66 0.46 2.23
CA ARG A 101 11.56 0.38 3.69
C ARG A 101 11.35 1.76 4.27
N TRP A 102 10.25 1.95 5.00
CA TRP A 102 10.06 3.15 5.79
C TRP A 102 11.08 3.23 6.93
N ASN A 103 11.83 4.32 7.00
CA ASN A 103 12.80 4.56 8.07
C ASN A 103 12.17 5.39 9.20
N TYR A 104 11.52 4.73 10.16
CA TYR A 104 10.91 5.41 11.32
C TYR A 104 11.94 6.20 12.15
N ASP A 105 13.15 5.68 12.30
CA ASP A 105 14.18 6.34 13.11
C ASP A 105 14.61 7.69 12.53
N GLY A 106 14.71 7.80 11.20
CA GLY A 106 15.16 9.00 10.49
C GLY A 106 14.05 9.91 9.99
N TRP A 107 12.96 9.33 9.46
CA TRP A 107 11.87 10.08 8.81
C TRP A 107 10.70 10.37 9.75
N GLY A 108 10.62 9.60 10.85
CA GLY A 108 9.53 9.66 11.81
C GLY A 108 8.30 8.87 11.38
N TYR A 109 7.17 9.16 12.03
CA TYR A 109 5.88 8.59 11.62
C TYR A 109 5.50 9.10 10.23
N PRO A 110 4.96 8.22 9.35
CA PRO A 110 4.44 8.65 8.07
C PRO A 110 3.19 9.53 8.25
N ASP A 111 2.86 10.32 7.22
CA ASP A 111 1.61 11.07 7.16
C ASP A 111 0.43 10.16 6.83
N GLU A 112 0.63 9.18 5.96
CA GLU A 112 -0.34 8.13 5.67
C GLU A 112 0.10 6.83 6.36
N SER A 113 -0.81 6.17 7.08
CA SER A 113 -0.48 4.92 7.75
C SER A 113 -0.37 3.74 6.76
N GLY A 114 0.12 2.59 7.20
CA GLY A 114 0.19 1.41 6.33
C GLY A 114 1.35 1.43 5.34
N VAL A 115 2.56 1.73 5.84
CA VAL A 115 3.80 1.78 5.03
C VAL A 115 4.55 0.43 4.97
N GLY A 116 3.86 -0.67 5.27
CA GLY A 116 4.40 -2.03 5.15
C GLY A 116 4.78 -2.35 3.70
N ALA A 117 5.90 -3.02 3.49
CA ALA A 117 6.37 -3.34 2.14
C ALA A 117 5.44 -4.35 1.44
N GLY A 118 5.22 -4.14 0.14
CA GLY A 118 4.32 -4.94 -0.70
C GLY A 118 2.85 -4.52 -0.58
N ALA A 119 1.96 -5.45 -0.88
CA ALA A 119 0.52 -5.25 -0.79
C ALA A 119 -0.01 -5.64 0.60
N GLU A 120 -0.82 -4.78 1.21
CA GLU A 120 -1.62 -5.11 2.39
C GLU A 120 -3.07 -4.72 2.11
N LEU A 121 -3.99 -5.64 2.39
CA LEU A 121 -5.42 -5.43 2.22
C LEU A 121 -6.13 -5.90 3.47
N TRP A 122 -6.98 -5.04 4.02
CA TRP A 122 -7.90 -5.44 5.07
C TRP A 122 -9.23 -4.71 4.95
N ALA A 123 -10.28 -5.38 5.39
CA ALA A 123 -11.64 -4.88 5.29
C ALA A 123 -12.51 -5.36 6.45
N TRP A 124 -13.46 -4.52 6.85
CA TRP A 124 -14.60 -4.91 7.66
C TRP A 124 -15.83 -5.02 6.77
N MET A 125 -16.46 -6.19 6.77
CA MET A 125 -17.61 -6.50 5.92
C MET A 125 -18.79 -6.94 6.79
N GLY A 126 -19.98 -6.41 6.49
CA GLY A 126 -21.20 -6.86 7.14
C GLY A 126 -21.50 -8.29 6.72
N THR A 127 -21.85 -9.18 7.65
CA THR A 127 -22.06 -10.59 7.38
C THR A 127 -23.05 -11.25 8.35
N ASP A 128 -23.66 -12.36 7.91
CA ASP A 128 -24.48 -13.25 8.71
C ASP A 128 -23.72 -14.52 9.16
N SER A 129 -22.58 -14.84 8.54
CA SER A 129 -21.83 -16.09 8.73
C SER A 129 -20.39 -15.98 8.22
N GLU A 130 -19.43 -16.62 8.90
CA GLU A 130 -18.01 -16.60 8.47
C GLU A 130 -17.80 -17.11 7.03
N SER A 131 -18.56 -18.12 6.58
CA SER A 131 -18.48 -18.63 5.22
C SER A 131 -18.88 -17.59 4.16
N SER A 132 -19.90 -16.78 4.44
CA SER A 132 -20.31 -15.72 3.53
C SER A 132 -19.29 -14.58 3.51
N ALA A 133 -18.60 -14.33 4.63
CA ALA A 133 -17.50 -13.38 4.69
C ALA A 133 -16.31 -13.83 3.83
N ASP A 134 -16.00 -15.13 3.79
CA ASP A 134 -14.93 -15.68 2.94
C ASP A 134 -15.26 -15.60 1.45
N VAL A 135 -16.51 -15.88 1.07
CA VAL A 135 -16.97 -15.72 -0.33
C VAL A 135 -16.86 -14.26 -0.77
N ARG A 136 -17.32 -13.32 0.07
CA ARG A 136 -17.21 -11.88 -0.17
C ARG A 136 -15.76 -11.41 -0.24
N TRP A 137 -14.93 -11.88 0.68
CA TRP A 137 -13.50 -11.60 0.69
C TRP A 137 -12.84 -12.01 -0.62
N LYS A 138 -13.13 -13.23 -1.11
CA LYS A 138 -12.62 -13.72 -2.39
C LYS A 138 -13.09 -12.85 -3.56
N GLY A 139 -14.36 -12.45 -3.58
CA GLY A 139 -14.91 -11.55 -4.59
C GLY A 139 -14.22 -10.18 -4.59
N LEU A 140 -14.15 -9.55 -3.41
CA LEU A 140 -13.51 -8.26 -3.18
C LEU A 140 -12.06 -8.24 -3.67
N ARG A 141 -11.27 -9.23 -3.29
CA ARG A 141 -9.85 -9.36 -3.71
C ARG A 141 -9.71 -9.46 -5.22
N ASN A 142 -10.55 -10.24 -5.88
CA ASN A 142 -10.50 -10.40 -7.34
C ASN A 142 -10.95 -9.12 -8.07
N ALA A 143 -11.97 -8.44 -7.56
CA ALA A 143 -12.43 -7.18 -8.14
C ALA A 143 -11.38 -6.07 -7.99
N LEU A 144 -10.74 -5.95 -6.82
CA LEU A 144 -9.65 -4.99 -6.59
C LEU A 144 -8.40 -5.34 -7.38
N ALA A 145 -8.08 -6.64 -7.55
CA ALA A 145 -7.00 -7.08 -8.43
C ALA A 145 -7.18 -6.57 -9.87
N GLY A 146 -8.41 -6.68 -10.40
CA GLY A 146 -8.75 -6.15 -11.72
C GLY A 146 -8.74 -4.63 -11.78
N LEU A 147 -9.20 -3.94 -10.73
CA LEU A 147 -9.25 -2.48 -10.70
C LEU A 147 -7.85 -1.85 -10.66
N PHE A 148 -6.94 -2.40 -9.84
CA PHE A 148 -5.60 -1.85 -9.63
C PHE A 148 -4.52 -2.55 -10.46
N CYS A 149 -4.84 -3.54 -11.29
CA CYS A 149 -3.87 -4.36 -12.03
C CYS A 149 -2.79 -4.97 -11.10
N ALA A 150 -3.21 -5.47 -9.94
CA ALA A 150 -2.33 -6.00 -8.91
C ALA A 150 -2.68 -7.46 -8.60
N SER A 151 -1.72 -8.23 -8.09
CA SER A 151 -1.87 -9.66 -7.77
C SER A 151 -2.71 -9.93 -6.51
N LEU A 152 -3.68 -9.08 -6.17
CA LEU A 152 -4.50 -9.18 -4.95
C LEU A 152 -5.37 -10.45 -4.90
N GLY A 153 -5.65 -11.07 -6.04
CA GLY A 153 -6.31 -12.38 -6.11
C GLY A 153 -5.50 -13.50 -5.44
N SER A 154 -4.18 -13.34 -5.31
CA SER A 154 -3.28 -14.28 -4.63
C SER A 154 -3.22 -14.09 -3.10
N LEU A 155 -3.91 -13.09 -2.55
CA LEU A 155 -4.16 -12.95 -1.11
C LEU A 155 -5.21 -13.98 -0.65
N ASP A 156 -4.98 -15.24 -0.96
CA ASP A 156 -5.86 -16.37 -0.71
C ASP A 156 -5.93 -16.74 0.79
N ASP A 157 -6.59 -17.85 1.08
CA ASP A 157 -6.81 -18.31 2.45
C ASP A 157 -5.47 -18.61 3.17
N GLN A 158 -4.41 -18.94 2.43
CA GLN A 158 -3.06 -19.19 2.99
C GLN A 158 -2.39 -17.91 3.50
N ARG A 159 -2.91 -16.73 3.14
CA ARG A 159 -2.39 -15.41 3.55
C ARG A 159 -3.41 -14.61 4.36
N THR A 160 -4.65 -15.08 4.44
CA THR A 160 -5.75 -14.36 5.09
C THR A 160 -5.80 -14.68 6.58
N THR A 161 -6.03 -13.64 7.39
CA THR A 161 -6.07 -13.65 8.86
C THR A 161 -7.15 -12.70 9.36
N SER A 162 -7.50 -12.78 10.65
CA SER A 162 -8.49 -11.87 11.29
C SER A 162 -7.95 -11.26 12.60
N PRO A 163 -6.88 -10.44 12.54
CA PRO A 163 -6.17 -9.90 13.71
C PRO A 163 -6.92 -8.71 14.36
N THR A 164 -8.02 -8.98 15.06
CA THR A 164 -8.93 -7.94 15.61
C THR A 164 -8.28 -7.00 16.64
N LEU A 165 -7.24 -7.42 17.36
CA LEU A 165 -6.53 -6.56 18.31
C LEU A 165 -5.70 -5.45 17.63
N SER A 166 -5.07 -5.75 16.48
CA SER A 166 -4.18 -4.83 15.75
C SER A 166 -4.93 -4.01 14.70
N PHE A 167 -5.98 -4.59 14.12
CA PHE A 167 -6.78 -3.98 13.07
C PHE A 167 -8.20 -3.73 13.56
N GLN A 168 -8.31 -2.82 14.53
CA GLN A 168 -9.60 -2.26 14.92
C GLN A 168 -10.17 -1.37 13.80
N PRO A 169 -11.50 -1.24 13.68
CA PRO A 169 -12.10 -0.38 12.67
C PRO A 169 -11.61 1.05 12.85
N HIS A 170 -11.22 1.73 11.78
CA HIS A 170 -10.87 3.16 11.80
C HIS A 170 -12.13 4.02 11.85
N GLY A 171 -13.14 3.67 11.05
CA GLY A 171 -14.44 4.31 11.01
C GLY A 171 -15.42 3.72 12.04
N PHE A 172 -16.70 3.98 11.80
CA PHE A 172 -17.78 3.33 12.54
C PHE A 172 -18.29 2.14 11.73
N LEU A 173 -18.86 1.16 12.42
CA LEU A 173 -19.53 0.04 11.79
C LEU A 173 -21.03 0.16 12.06
N PRO A 174 -21.90 0.20 11.04
CA PRO A 174 -23.34 0.36 11.24
C PRO A 174 -23.90 -0.88 11.92
N ALA A 175 -24.80 -0.66 12.89
CA ALA A 175 -25.60 -1.73 13.47
C ALA A 175 -26.76 -2.03 12.52
N PHE A 176 -26.83 -3.26 12.01
CA PHE A 176 -27.96 -3.69 11.19
C PHE A 176 -29.12 -4.06 12.12
N THR A 177 -30.21 -3.31 12.05
CA THR A 177 -31.34 -3.40 13.00
C THR A 177 -32.37 -4.44 12.56
N THR A 178 -32.11 -5.74 12.74
CA THR A 178 -33.16 -6.79 12.68
C THR A 178 -32.70 -8.09 13.38
N HIS A 179 -33.67 -8.92 13.77
CA HIS A 179 -33.60 -10.15 14.59
C HIS A 179 -32.61 -11.27 14.16
N ASN A 180 -31.76 -11.05 13.16
CA ASN A 180 -30.75 -12.01 12.70
C ASN A 180 -29.37 -11.59 13.21
N HIS A 181 -28.51 -12.57 13.51
CA HIS A 181 -27.17 -12.38 14.08
C HIS A 181 -26.18 -11.79 13.05
N THR A 182 -26.48 -10.64 12.44
CA THR A 182 -25.55 -9.96 11.54
C THR A 182 -24.47 -9.23 12.32
N PHE A 183 -23.21 -9.43 11.96
CA PHE A 183 -22.04 -8.81 12.57
C PHE A 183 -21.07 -8.34 11.48
N HIS A 184 -19.98 -7.69 11.87
CA HIS A 184 -18.92 -7.29 10.95
C HIS A 184 -17.72 -8.21 11.11
N ALA A 185 -17.29 -8.83 10.02
CA ALA A 185 -16.11 -9.69 10.01
C ALA A 185 -14.90 -8.94 9.44
N LEU A 186 -13.77 -9.03 10.16
CA LEU A 186 -12.47 -8.59 9.69
C LEU A 186 -11.84 -9.66 8.80
N ARG A 187 -11.26 -9.23 7.69
CA ARG A 187 -10.28 -10.00 6.91
C ARG A 187 -9.07 -9.13 6.64
N HIS A 188 -7.89 -9.70 6.82
CA HIS A 188 -6.59 -9.05 6.64
C HIS A 188 -5.65 -10.01 5.92
N ALA A 189 -4.98 -9.54 4.88
CA ALA A 189 -3.95 -10.30 4.19
C ALA A 189 -2.84 -9.38 3.68
N SER A 190 -1.64 -9.93 3.57
CA SER A 190 -0.45 -9.22 3.09
C SER A 190 0.35 -10.07 2.10
N LEU A 191 0.87 -9.43 1.06
CA LEU A 191 1.71 -10.01 0.01
C LEU A 191 2.95 -9.13 -0.19
N PRO A 192 4.06 -9.44 0.51
CA PRO A 192 5.25 -8.59 0.52
C PRO A 192 5.98 -8.49 -0.82
N SER A 193 5.77 -9.47 -1.70
CA SER A 193 6.36 -9.53 -3.04
C SER A 193 5.65 -8.65 -4.05
N GLU A 194 4.43 -8.18 -3.75
CA GLU A 194 3.63 -7.34 -4.64
C GLU A 194 3.89 -5.86 -4.34
N ASN A 195 4.96 -5.34 -4.92
CA ASN A 195 5.29 -3.92 -4.81
C ASN A 195 4.37 -3.08 -5.71
N VAL A 196 4.30 -1.77 -5.42
CA VAL A 196 3.63 -0.83 -6.32
C VAL A 196 4.41 -0.69 -7.64
N CYS A 197 3.68 -0.70 -8.75
CA CYS A 197 4.18 -0.63 -10.13
C CYS A 197 3.49 0.52 -10.88
N THR A 198 4.10 0.94 -12.00
CA THR A 198 3.57 2.02 -12.85
C THR A 198 2.17 1.75 -13.40
N GLU A 199 1.87 0.48 -13.59
CA GLU A 199 0.61 -0.07 -14.07
C GLU A 199 -0.51 0.12 -13.03
N ASN A 200 -0.18 0.25 -11.74
CA ASN A 200 -1.15 0.52 -10.69
C ASN A 200 -1.49 2.01 -10.56
N LEU A 201 -0.55 2.90 -10.93
CA LEU A 201 -0.76 4.36 -10.85
C LEU A 201 -1.80 4.84 -11.88
N THR A 202 -1.83 4.24 -13.06
CA THR A 202 -2.80 4.60 -14.11
C THR A 202 -4.27 4.40 -13.66
N PRO A 203 -4.70 3.24 -13.14
CA PRO A 203 -6.05 3.08 -12.61
C PRO A 203 -6.28 3.94 -11.36
N PHE A 204 -5.28 4.13 -10.49
CA PHE A 204 -5.39 5.04 -9.34
C PHE A 204 -5.78 6.46 -9.79
N LEU A 205 -5.07 7.02 -10.77
CA LEU A 205 -5.38 8.34 -11.33
C LEU A 205 -6.75 8.40 -12.01
N LYS A 206 -7.23 7.29 -12.60
CA LYS A 206 -8.57 7.22 -13.20
C LYS A 206 -9.71 7.31 -12.17
N LEU A 207 -9.45 7.00 -10.89
CA LEU A 207 -10.43 7.17 -9.81
C LEU A 207 -10.58 8.64 -9.40
N LEU A 208 -9.62 9.50 -9.75
CA LEU A 208 -9.67 10.93 -9.44
C LEU A 208 -10.50 11.71 -10.47
N PRO A 209 -11.36 12.66 -10.06
CA PRO A 209 -12.17 13.45 -10.98
C PRO A 209 -11.35 14.20 -12.05
N CYS A 210 -10.21 14.78 -11.63
CA CYS A 210 -9.32 15.57 -12.47
C CYS A 210 -8.20 14.74 -13.15
N LYS A 211 -8.14 13.42 -12.87
CA LYS A 211 -7.11 12.50 -13.38
C LYS A 211 -5.70 13.08 -13.24
N SER A 212 -4.86 13.01 -14.27
CA SER A 212 -3.54 13.66 -14.30
C SER A 212 -3.52 15.01 -15.03
N TYR A 213 -4.68 15.58 -15.40
CA TYR A 213 -4.73 16.76 -16.27
C TYR A 213 -4.66 18.11 -15.55
N SER A 214 -5.07 18.16 -14.27
CA SER A 214 -5.18 19.40 -13.50
C SER A 214 -5.17 19.12 -12.00
N GLY A 215 -4.85 20.15 -11.20
CA GLY A 215 -4.77 20.04 -9.75
C GLY A 215 -3.45 19.42 -9.30
N LEU A 216 -3.44 18.85 -8.09
CA LEU A 216 -2.23 18.30 -7.49
C LEU A 216 -1.85 16.95 -8.12
N SER A 217 -2.82 16.22 -8.65
CA SER A 217 -2.60 14.93 -9.31
C SER A 217 -1.83 15.04 -10.63
N SER A 218 -1.68 16.23 -11.22
CA SER A 218 -0.80 16.43 -12.38
C SER A 218 0.68 16.26 -12.06
N LEU A 219 1.07 16.35 -10.78
CA LEU A 219 2.44 16.11 -10.32
C LEU A 219 2.80 14.62 -10.24
N LEU A 220 1.82 13.71 -10.30
CA LEU A 220 2.06 12.27 -10.19
C LEU A 220 2.60 11.69 -11.52
N ASN A 221 3.82 12.08 -11.88
CA ASN A 221 4.52 11.57 -13.05
C ASN A 221 5.13 10.17 -12.75
N PRO A 222 4.71 9.10 -13.46
CA PRO A 222 5.16 7.74 -13.19
C PRO A 222 6.69 7.56 -13.28
N HIS A 223 7.38 8.28 -14.15
CA HIS A 223 8.83 8.11 -14.29
C HIS A 223 9.61 8.71 -13.12
N ARG A 224 9.02 9.64 -12.36
CA ARG A 224 9.68 10.32 -11.24
C ARG A 224 9.28 9.74 -9.90
N VAL A 225 7.99 9.52 -9.68
CA VAL A 225 7.51 9.07 -8.36
C VAL A 225 8.00 7.66 -7.99
N PHE A 226 8.26 6.80 -8.99
CA PHE A 226 8.81 5.46 -8.78
C PHE A 226 10.34 5.41 -8.68
N ASP A 227 11.04 6.52 -8.96
CA ASP A 227 12.48 6.66 -8.71
C ASP A 227 12.75 7.03 -7.24
N ALA A 228 11.73 7.40 -6.47
CA ALA A 228 11.86 7.74 -5.05
C ALA A 228 12.33 6.53 -4.22
N ASP A 229 13.13 6.80 -3.20
CA ASP A 229 13.76 5.77 -2.36
C ASP A 229 12.75 4.98 -1.51
N TRP A 230 11.60 5.58 -1.26
CA TRP A 230 10.39 4.90 -0.81
C TRP A 230 9.20 5.53 -1.54
N HIS A 231 8.24 4.72 -1.97
CA HIS A 231 7.01 5.21 -2.56
C HIS A 231 5.88 4.21 -2.36
N GLY A 232 4.65 4.70 -2.30
CA GLY A 232 3.49 3.87 -2.05
C GLY A 232 2.19 4.59 -2.35
N MET A 233 1.16 3.81 -2.62
CA MET A 233 -0.19 4.32 -2.80
C MET A 233 -1.16 3.59 -1.91
N SER A 234 -2.20 4.29 -1.46
CA SER A 234 -3.22 3.74 -0.59
C SER A 234 -4.63 4.17 -0.99
N VAL A 235 -5.58 3.28 -0.70
CA VAL A 235 -7.01 3.49 -0.86
C VAL A 235 -7.68 3.13 0.45
N HIS A 236 -8.31 4.13 1.06
CA HIS A 236 -9.02 3.99 2.32
C HIS A 236 -10.49 4.36 2.11
N VAL A 237 -11.37 3.51 2.62
CA VAL A 237 -12.82 3.71 2.57
C VAL A 237 -13.32 3.62 3.99
N LEU A 238 -13.94 4.70 4.46
CA LEU A 238 -14.50 4.81 5.79
C LEU A 238 -15.97 5.18 5.68
N TRP A 239 -16.79 4.61 6.56
CA TRP A 239 -18.13 5.13 6.82
C TRP A 239 -18.15 5.93 8.11
N ILE A 240 -18.72 7.14 8.02
CA ILE A 240 -18.87 8.05 9.15
C ILE A 240 -20.36 8.37 9.32
N PRO A 241 -20.96 8.11 10.49
CA PRO A 241 -22.35 8.43 10.78
C PRO A 241 -22.63 9.91 10.48
N ASP A 242 -23.81 10.19 9.91
CA ASP A 242 -24.30 11.52 9.54
C ASP A 242 -23.47 12.29 8.49
N ARG A 243 -22.27 11.81 8.13
CA ARG A 243 -21.46 12.33 7.04
C ARG A 243 -21.60 11.51 5.77
N GLY A 244 -21.54 10.19 5.86
CA GLY A 244 -21.66 9.27 4.73
C GLY A 244 -20.39 8.45 4.46
N VAL A 245 -20.18 8.06 3.21
CA VAL A 245 -19.04 7.22 2.79
C VAL A 245 -17.92 8.11 2.25
N GLN A 246 -16.73 7.97 2.84
CA GLN A 246 -15.53 8.71 2.46
C GLN A 246 -14.53 7.77 1.80
N VAL A 247 -14.04 8.15 0.61
CA VAL A 247 -12.91 7.53 -0.05
C VAL A 247 -11.73 8.49 0.04
N ARG A 248 -10.61 8.01 0.58
CA ARG A 248 -9.33 8.70 0.63
C ARG A 248 -8.32 7.91 -0.20
N LEU A 249 -7.85 8.53 -1.27
CA LEU A 249 -6.78 8.02 -2.12
C LEU A 249 -5.52 8.80 -1.79
N ALA A 250 -4.45 8.12 -1.41
CA ALA A 250 -3.19 8.78 -1.10
C ALA A 250 -2.04 8.19 -1.90
N PHE A 251 -1.05 9.04 -2.17
CA PHE A 251 0.23 8.63 -2.75
C PHE A 251 1.33 9.29 -1.93
N GLN A 252 2.26 8.50 -1.42
CA GLN A 252 3.34 9.01 -0.60
C GLN A 252 4.68 8.59 -1.21
N ALA A 253 5.67 9.47 -1.14
CA ALA A 253 7.02 9.23 -1.63
C ALA A 253 8.07 9.94 -0.77
N VAL A 254 9.29 9.40 -0.79
CA VAL A 254 10.47 9.99 -0.14
C VAL A 254 11.57 10.14 -1.19
N PHE A 255 11.79 11.36 -1.62
CA PHE A 255 12.79 11.71 -2.62
C PHE A 255 14.13 12.06 -1.96
N ASP A 256 15.21 11.84 -2.71
CA ASP A 256 16.55 12.27 -2.33
C ASP A 256 17.03 13.38 -3.30
N PRO A 257 16.84 14.66 -2.94
CA PRO A 257 17.26 15.78 -3.79
C PRO A 257 18.77 15.79 -4.07
N LEU A 258 19.58 15.23 -3.16
CA LEU A 258 21.05 15.20 -3.30
C LEU A 258 21.48 14.29 -4.44
N ARG A 259 20.66 13.29 -4.81
CA ARG A 259 20.89 12.45 -5.99
C ARG A 259 20.51 13.19 -7.29
N LEU A 260 19.61 14.15 -7.20
CA LEU A 260 19.08 14.90 -8.35
C LEU A 260 19.92 16.15 -8.65
N SER A 261 20.55 16.75 -7.63
CA SER A 261 21.43 17.90 -7.78
C SER A 261 22.87 17.48 -8.13
N GLN A 262 23.51 18.24 -9.03
CA GLN A 262 24.95 18.06 -9.31
C GLN A 262 25.85 18.65 -8.20
N SER A 263 25.27 19.41 -7.28
CA SER A 263 25.92 19.96 -6.09
C SER A 263 25.41 19.25 -4.83
N ASN A 264 26.17 19.32 -3.72
CA ASN A 264 25.75 18.78 -2.41
C ASN A 264 24.67 19.64 -1.72
N LEU A 265 23.79 20.28 -2.50
CA LEU A 265 22.71 21.12 -2.01
C LEU A 265 21.42 20.31 -1.98
N ARG A 266 20.74 20.29 -0.83
CA ARG A 266 19.43 19.65 -0.66
C ARG A 266 18.26 20.46 -1.25
N ASN A 267 18.51 21.27 -2.27
CA ASN A 267 17.52 22.14 -2.89
C ASN A 267 16.50 21.29 -3.64
N TRP A 268 15.23 21.69 -3.60
CA TRP A 268 14.18 21.03 -4.34
C TRP A 268 13.16 22.02 -4.90
N SER A 269 12.54 21.66 -6.01
CA SER A 269 11.33 22.29 -6.54
C SER A 269 10.33 21.22 -6.97
N LEU A 270 9.08 21.59 -7.27
CA LEU A 270 8.12 20.64 -7.83
C LEU A 270 8.64 20.09 -9.15
N GLN A 271 9.24 20.95 -9.98
CA GLN A 271 9.87 20.53 -11.22
C GLN A 271 11.03 19.54 -10.99
N SER A 272 11.85 19.71 -9.96
CA SER A 272 12.95 18.77 -9.69
C SER A 272 12.45 17.41 -9.15
N LEU A 273 11.45 17.44 -8.26
CA LEU A 273 10.92 16.23 -7.61
C LEU A 273 10.02 15.41 -8.54
N PHE A 274 9.17 16.08 -9.30
CA PHE A 274 8.10 15.46 -10.08
C PHE A 274 8.29 15.56 -11.60
N ALA A 275 9.29 16.31 -12.07
CA ALA A 275 9.44 16.70 -13.48
C ALA A 275 8.25 17.48 -14.07
N GLU A 276 7.38 17.99 -13.20
CA GLU A 276 6.16 18.71 -13.56
C GLU A 276 5.97 19.93 -12.66
N THR A 277 5.23 20.91 -13.16
CA THR A 277 4.71 22.05 -12.37
C THR A 277 3.19 22.03 -12.41
N ILE A 278 2.55 22.70 -11.45
CA ILE A 278 1.09 22.77 -11.45
C ILE A 278 0.69 23.85 -12.46
N SER A 279 0.13 23.43 -13.60
CA SER A 279 -0.27 24.35 -14.67
C SER A 279 -1.65 24.96 -14.48
N GLN A 280 -2.54 24.28 -13.74
CA GLN A 280 -3.91 24.72 -13.51
C GLN A 280 -4.52 24.00 -12.30
N ARG A 281 -5.49 24.64 -11.64
CA ARG A 281 -6.26 24.04 -10.54
C ARG A 281 -7.25 22.98 -11.04
N CYS A 282 -7.60 22.02 -10.19
CA CYS A 282 -8.73 21.12 -10.44
C CYS A 282 -10.05 21.91 -10.30
N PRO A 283 -10.89 22.00 -11.35
CA PRO A 283 -12.09 22.85 -11.33
C PRO A 283 -13.18 22.36 -10.36
N VAL A 284 -13.23 21.05 -10.09
CA VAL A 284 -14.25 20.40 -9.24
C VAL A 284 -13.83 20.26 -7.77
N ALA A 285 -12.56 20.57 -7.44
CA ALA A 285 -12.08 20.48 -6.06
C ALA A 285 -12.66 21.62 -5.21
N HIS A 286 -13.28 21.26 -4.09
CA HIS A 286 -13.80 22.21 -3.10
C HIS A 286 -12.66 22.87 -2.33
N THR A 287 -11.68 22.09 -1.86
CA THR A 287 -10.40 22.59 -1.35
C THR A 287 -9.24 22.01 -2.16
N SER A 288 -8.25 22.85 -2.44
CA SER A 288 -7.02 22.46 -3.14
C SER A 288 -5.85 23.19 -2.48
N GLU A 289 -5.13 22.48 -1.61
CA GLU A 289 -4.12 23.07 -0.73
C GLU A 289 -2.79 22.32 -0.82
N MET A 290 -1.70 23.07 -0.86
CA MET A 290 -0.35 22.53 -0.67
C MET A 290 0.23 23.06 0.65
N ARG A 291 0.82 22.18 1.44
CA ARG A 291 1.42 22.46 2.74
C ARG A 291 2.90 22.08 2.69
N VAL A 292 3.79 23.01 3.03
CA VAL A 292 5.24 22.78 3.06
C VAL A 292 5.76 22.98 4.47
N GLY A 293 6.34 21.94 5.06
CA GLY A 293 7.02 21.99 6.35
C GLY A 293 8.27 22.85 6.27
N LEU A 294 8.35 23.86 7.13
CA LEU A 294 9.47 24.80 7.18
C LEU A 294 10.51 24.31 8.22
N PRO A 295 11.80 24.21 7.84
CA PRO A 295 12.85 23.83 8.79
C PRO A 295 12.99 24.86 9.92
N VAL A 296 13.09 24.41 11.17
CA VAL A 296 13.31 25.30 12.33
C VAL A 296 14.79 25.63 12.53
N ASP A 297 15.67 24.66 12.28
CA ASP A 297 17.10 24.73 12.63
C ASP A 297 18.03 25.08 11.45
N ALA A 298 17.49 25.63 10.36
CA ALA A 298 18.28 25.92 9.16
C ALA A 298 17.83 27.20 8.45
N ILE A 299 18.78 27.93 7.87
CA ILE A 299 18.48 29.04 6.97
C ILE A 299 17.99 28.45 5.65
N TYR A 300 16.83 28.91 5.18
CA TYR A 300 16.24 28.52 3.92
C TYR A 300 15.61 29.74 3.24
N SER A 301 15.37 29.62 1.93
CA SER A 301 14.47 30.51 1.19
C SER A 301 13.45 29.67 0.44
N ILE A 302 12.19 30.12 0.42
CA ILE A 302 11.10 29.46 -0.29
C ILE A 302 10.51 30.42 -1.33
N GLN A 303 10.26 29.93 -2.53
CA GLN A 303 9.68 30.70 -3.63
C GLN A 303 8.65 29.85 -4.38
N PRO A 304 7.51 30.42 -4.82
CA PRO A 304 7.00 31.75 -4.50
C PRO A 304 6.60 31.89 -3.03
N GLU A 305 6.33 33.13 -2.59
CA GLU A 305 5.91 33.43 -1.21
C GLU A 305 4.61 32.69 -0.86
N PRO A 306 4.52 32.03 0.30
CA PRO A 306 3.31 31.33 0.72
C PRO A 306 2.16 32.30 1.02
N HIS A 307 0.93 31.83 0.84
CA HIS A 307 -0.26 32.66 1.11
C HIS A 307 -0.49 32.84 2.62
N GLN A 308 -0.09 31.85 3.41
CA GLN A 308 -0.20 31.86 4.86
C GLN A 308 0.91 30.99 5.44
N VAL A 309 1.48 31.40 6.58
CA VAL A 309 2.40 30.58 7.37
C VAL A 309 1.80 30.42 8.76
N GLU A 310 1.67 29.19 9.22
CA GLU A 310 1.09 28.85 10.53
C GLU A 310 1.85 27.65 11.10
N ASP A 311 2.29 27.75 12.36
CA ASP A 311 2.98 26.68 13.10
C ASP A 311 4.15 26.02 12.35
N GLY A 312 4.97 26.82 11.66
CA GLY A 312 6.11 26.29 10.90
C GLY A 312 5.70 25.57 9.61
N VAL A 313 4.48 25.76 9.11
CA VAL A 313 4.02 25.25 7.82
C VAL A 313 3.58 26.39 6.91
N ALA A 314 4.16 26.42 5.72
CA ALA A 314 3.76 27.28 4.61
C ALA A 314 2.57 26.66 3.86
N LYS A 315 1.47 27.41 3.75
CA LYS A 315 0.23 27.00 3.08
C LYS A 315 0.07 27.75 1.75
N TYR A 316 -0.23 27.00 0.70
CA TYR A 316 -0.53 27.49 -0.63
C TYR A 316 -1.94 27.05 -1.04
N ASP A 317 -2.87 28.00 -1.18
CA ASP A 317 -4.21 27.74 -1.71
C ASP A 317 -4.17 27.88 -3.24
N LEU A 318 -4.39 26.78 -3.96
CA LEU A 318 -4.34 26.76 -5.43
C LEU A 318 -5.45 27.60 -6.08
N ARG A 319 -6.47 28.04 -5.32
CA ARG A 319 -7.49 28.98 -5.82
C ARG A 319 -6.97 30.41 -5.94
N LYS A 320 -5.92 30.75 -5.20
CA LYS A 320 -5.30 32.09 -5.16
C LYS A 320 -3.94 32.13 -5.87
N ALA A 321 -3.37 30.97 -6.17
CA ALA A 321 -2.08 30.84 -6.82
C ALA A 321 -2.08 31.36 -8.26
N GLN A 322 -0.91 31.84 -8.70
CA GLN A 322 -0.62 32.11 -10.11
C GLN A 322 -0.01 30.86 -10.75
N PHE A 323 -0.37 30.59 -12.00
CA PHE A 323 0.10 29.42 -12.74
C PHE A 323 1.03 29.82 -13.90
N PRO A 324 2.04 28.99 -14.26
CA PRO A 324 2.40 27.72 -13.63
C PRO A 324 3.02 27.92 -12.24
N LEU A 325 2.64 27.06 -11.29
CA LEU A 325 3.13 27.10 -9.91
C LEU A 325 4.24 26.05 -9.73
N ASP A 326 5.47 26.53 -9.51
CA ASP A 326 6.61 25.72 -9.07
C ASP A 326 7.07 26.21 -7.69
N VAL A 327 6.74 25.46 -6.65
CA VAL A 327 7.21 25.76 -5.29
C VAL A 327 8.58 25.14 -5.11
N ALA A 328 9.55 25.96 -4.75
CA ALA A 328 10.94 25.60 -4.55
C ALA A 328 11.45 26.06 -3.19
N MET A 329 12.30 25.24 -2.59
CA MET A 329 13.02 25.58 -1.38
C MET A 329 14.53 25.42 -1.59
N TYR A 330 15.26 26.46 -1.22
CA TYR A 330 16.70 26.58 -1.39
C TYR A 330 17.40 26.72 -0.04
N TRP A 331 18.55 26.07 0.07
CA TRP A 331 19.48 26.18 1.17
C TRP A 331 20.78 26.79 0.67
N PRO A 332 21.30 27.83 1.36
CA PRO A 332 22.50 28.53 0.92
C PRO A 332 23.81 27.75 1.18
N HIS A 333 23.77 26.69 2.00
CA HIS A 333 24.96 25.92 2.41
C HIS A 333 24.85 24.46 1.98
N ASP A 334 26.01 23.84 1.74
CA ASP A 334 26.12 22.41 1.47
C ASP A 334 25.54 21.57 2.62
N PHE A 335 24.86 20.49 2.24
CA PHE A 335 24.26 19.58 3.20
C PHE A 335 25.32 18.64 3.79
N GLN A 336 25.36 18.56 5.12
CA GLN A 336 26.18 17.61 5.85
C GLN A 336 25.26 16.52 6.42
N HIS A 337 25.52 15.27 6.05
CA HIS A 337 24.75 14.15 6.56
C HIS A 337 24.95 14.00 8.08
N PRO A 338 23.86 13.94 8.88
CA PRO A 338 23.97 13.66 10.30
C PRO A 338 24.54 12.26 10.52
N SER A 339 25.31 12.07 11.60
CA SER A 339 25.83 10.75 11.95
C SER A 339 24.70 9.79 12.33
N ILE A 340 24.94 8.48 12.19
CA ILE A 340 23.96 7.44 12.57
C ILE A 340 23.58 7.58 14.06
N ASP A 341 24.54 7.90 14.91
CA ASP A 341 24.29 8.06 16.35
C ASP A 341 23.46 9.31 16.64
N ASP A 342 23.62 10.39 15.89
CA ASP A 342 22.81 11.59 16.04
C ASP A 342 21.36 11.35 15.58
N LEU A 343 21.18 10.64 14.46
CA LEU A 343 19.85 10.23 13.99
C LEU A 343 19.13 9.35 15.02
N ARG A 344 19.86 8.44 15.67
CA ARG A 344 19.30 7.61 16.74
C ARG A 344 18.95 8.43 17.98
N ARG A 345 19.87 9.29 18.46
CA ARG A 345 19.64 10.09 19.67
C ARG A 345 18.51 11.09 19.51
N THR A 346 18.38 11.66 18.33
CA THR A 346 17.37 12.69 18.04
C THR A 346 16.14 12.14 17.33
N SER A 347 15.98 10.82 17.29
CA SER A 347 14.88 10.20 16.54
C SER A 347 13.54 10.80 16.94
N PRO A 348 12.71 11.21 15.97
CA PRO A 348 11.38 11.77 16.26
C PRO A 348 10.41 10.71 16.79
N VAL A 349 10.75 9.42 16.69
CA VAL A 349 9.90 8.31 17.12
C VAL A 349 10.47 7.69 18.40
N PRO A 350 9.66 7.54 19.46
CA PRO A 350 10.13 7.02 20.75
C PRO A 350 10.43 5.52 20.75
N ILE A 351 10.06 4.80 19.68
CA ILE A 351 10.16 3.35 19.57
C ILE A 351 11.04 2.95 18.37
N SER A 352 11.93 1.99 18.58
CA SER A 352 12.66 1.31 17.50
C SER A 352 12.40 -0.18 17.54
N VAL A 353 12.18 -0.80 16.37
CA VAL A 353 11.87 -2.22 16.26
C VAL A 353 12.81 -2.88 15.26
N ASP A 354 13.54 -3.89 15.73
CA ASP A 354 14.37 -4.75 14.91
C ASP A 354 13.88 -6.19 14.96
N ARG A 355 13.41 -6.67 13.81
CA ARG A 355 12.98 -8.06 13.60
C ARG A 355 13.99 -8.79 12.73
N THR A 356 14.39 -9.98 13.15
CA THR A 356 15.33 -10.85 12.44
C THR A 356 14.92 -12.31 12.55
N LEU A 357 15.11 -13.08 11.49
CA LEU A 357 15.07 -14.54 11.54
C LEU A 357 16.49 -15.04 11.29
N LYS A 358 17.06 -15.76 12.26
CA LYS A 358 18.43 -16.28 12.20
C LYS A 358 18.41 -17.80 12.27
N GLY A 359 19.36 -18.46 11.62
CA GLY A 359 19.52 -19.90 11.70
C GLY A 359 20.44 -20.39 10.59
N THR A 360 21.39 -21.26 10.93
CA THR A 360 22.31 -21.87 9.96
C THR A 360 21.71 -23.11 9.30
N SER A 361 20.66 -23.67 9.89
CA SER A 361 19.95 -24.84 9.38
C SER A 361 18.90 -24.46 8.33
N GLN A 362 18.75 -25.31 7.32
CA GLN A 362 17.63 -25.22 6.37
C GLN A 362 16.32 -25.76 6.94
N ALA A 363 16.35 -26.43 8.10
CA ALA A 363 15.17 -26.98 8.78
C ALA A 363 14.74 -26.18 10.02
N SER A 364 15.65 -25.46 10.68
CA SER A 364 15.37 -24.73 11.91
C SER A 364 15.96 -23.32 11.92
N GLY A 365 15.31 -22.44 12.66
CA GLY A 365 15.77 -21.08 12.91
C GLY A 365 15.13 -20.50 14.17
N HIS A 366 15.47 -19.25 14.45
CA HIS A 366 15.00 -18.51 15.61
C HIS A 366 14.56 -17.12 15.15
N LEU A 367 13.31 -16.78 15.43
CA LEU A 367 12.79 -15.42 15.29
C LEU A 367 13.26 -14.62 16.50
N SER A 368 13.91 -13.50 16.27
CA SER A 368 14.37 -12.57 17.30
C SER A 368 13.85 -11.18 17.01
N LEU A 369 13.20 -10.61 18.01
CA LEU A 369 12.59 -9.30 18.00
C LEU A 369 13.23 -8.46 19.11
N PHE A 370 13.65 -7.26 18.78
CA PHE A 370 14.18 -6.26 19.72
C PHE A 370 13.34 -5.00 19.61
N ILE A 371 12.69 -4.60 20.70
CA ILE A 371 11.86 -3.41 20.78
C ILE A 371 12.49 -2.47 21.78
N THR A 372 13.01 -1.34 21.32
CA THR A 372 13.65 -0.33 22.17
C THR A 372 12.67 0.80 22.43
N ASN A 373 12.40 1.06 23.71
CA ASN A 373 11.69 2.23 24.19
C ASN A 373 12.70 3.31 24.58
N ARG A 374 12.64 4.46 23.92
CA ARG A 374 13.53 5.61 24.12
C ARG A 374 12.94 6.65 25.10
N LEU A 375 11.73 6.44 25.62
CA LEU A 375 11.13 7.32 26.63
C LEU A 375 11.78 7.11 27.98
N ALA A 376 12.07 8.20 28.70
CA ALA A 376 12.79 8.14 29.97
C ALA A 376 11.97 7.52 31.12
N ASP A 377 10.69 7.89 31.22
CA ASP A 377 9.86 7.60 32.41
C ASP A 377 8.51 6.92 32.09
N THR A 378 8.28 6.55 30.82
CA THR A 378 6.98 6.01 30.37
C THR A 378 7.14 4.61 29.79
N ASP A 379 6.39 3.66 30.33
CA ASP A 379 6.25 2.33 29.78
C ASP A 379 5.34 2.34 28.55
N LEU A 380 5.74 1.63 27.50
CA LEU A 380 4.94 1.50 26.28
C LEU A 380 4.14 0.20 26.29
N LYS A 381 2.84 0.29 26.02
CA LYS A 381 2.00 -0.88 25.70
C LYS A 381 1.84 -1.01 24.19
N ILE A 382 2.22 -2.16 23.66
CA ILE A 382 2.31 -2.40 22.21
C ILE A 382 1.60 -3.70 21.85
N VAL A 383 0.66 -3.62 20.93
CA VAL A 383 0.09 -4.83 20.31
C VAL A 383 1.04 -5.29 19.20
N TYR A 384 1.63 -6.46 19.38
CA TYR A 384 2.46 -7.14 18.40
C TYR A 384 1.62 -8.13 17.60
N LEU A 385 1.68 -8.04 16.27
CA LEU A 385 1.11 -9.00 15.34
C LEU A 385 2.22 -9.59 14.46
N GLU A 386 2.25 -10.91 14.41
CA GLU A 386 3.16 -11.70 13.60
C GLU A 386 2.36 -12.72 12.79
N THR A 387 2.53 -12.68 11.47
CA THR A 387 1.90 -13.61 10.54
C THR A 387 2.97 -14.42 9.85
N MET A 388 2.89 -15.75 9.93
CA MET A 388 3.84 -16.65 9.27
C MET A 388 3.11 -17.57 8.30
N PRO A 389 3.61 -17.75 7.06
CA PRO A 389 3.03 -18.71 6.12
C PRO A 389 3.13 -20.13 6.68
N TRP A 390 2.27 -21.04 6.19
CA TRP A 390 2.13 -22.39 6.76
C TRP A 390 3.42 -23.22 6.74
N HIS A 391 4.34 -22.93 5.81
CA HIS A 391 5.63 -23.61 5.69
C HIS A 391 6.66 -23.15 6.73
N LEU A 392 6.28 -22.25 7.64
CA LEU A 392 7.02 -21.88 8.84
C LEU A 392 6.16 -22.09 10.07
N GLN A 393 6.65 -22.89 11.01
CA GLN A 393 5.94 -23.20 12.24
C GLN A 393 6.65 -22.53 13.42
N LEU A 394 5.95 -21.63 14.11
CA LEU A 394 6.40 -21.02 15.35
C LEU A 394 6.10 -21.92 16.54
N TYR A 395 7.05 -22.13 17.45
CA TYR A 395 6.80 -22.83 18.71
C TYR A 395 6.58 -21.86 19.85
N LEU A 396 5.34 -21.77 20.32
CA LEU A 396 5.02 -20.85 21.41
C LEU A 396 5.73 -21.21 22.73
N HIS A 397 5.92 -22.51 23.01
CA HIS A 397 6.57 -22.98 24.24
C HIS A 397 8.06 -22.61 24.34
N THR A 398 8.69 -22.19 23.24
CA THR A 398 10.09 -21.72 23.23
C THR A 398 10.20 -20.20 23.33
N MET A 399 9.06 -19.48 23.42
CA MET A 399 9.04 -18.03 23.56
C MET A 399 9.76 -17.60 24.85
N ARG A 400 10.76 -16.75 24.70
CA ARG A 400 11.48 -16.09 25.80
C ARG A 400 11.40 -14.59 25.61
N ALA A 401 10.95 -13.88 26.64
CA ALA A 401 10.89 -12.43 26.68
C ALA A 401 11.81 -11.94 27.80
N GLU A 402 12.79 -11.10 27.46
CA GLU A 402 13.80 -10.59 28.39
C GLU A 402 13.90 -9.07 28.23
N VAL A 403 13.87 -8.33 29.34
CA VAL A 403 14.09 -6.88 29.34
C VAL A 403 15.58 -6.61 29.54
N LEU A 404 16.17 -5.91 28.57
CA LEU A 404 17.54 -5.44 28.60
C LEU A 404 17.51 -3.96 28.97
N SER A 405 17.86 -3.63 30.22
CA SER A 405 17.98 -2.24 30.65
C SER A 405 19.15 -1.55 29.93
N MET A 406 18.94 -0.32 29.46
CA MET A 406 20.02 0.50 28.90
C MET A 406 20.92 1.14 29.97
N GLN A 407 20.59 1.00 31.25
CA GLN A 407 21.42 1.47 32.37
C GLN A 407 22.15 0.29 33.04
N SER A 408 23.48 0.31 32.96
CA SER A 408 24.35 -0.61 33.69
C SER A 408 24.10 -0.51 35.20
N GLY A 409 23.47 -1.53 35.78
CA GLY A 409 23.38 -1.71 37.24
C GLY A 409 21.98 -1.63 37.86
N GLY A 410 20.93 -1.39 37.07
CA GLY A 410 19.55 -1.49 37.57
C GLY A 410 19.14 -2.94 37.79
N LYS A 411 18.59 -3.26 38.97
CA LYS A 411 17.98 -4.57 39.30
C LYS A 411 17.14 -5.07 38.12
N ARG A 412 17.31 -6.35 37.75
CA ARG A 412 16.31 -7.08 36.96
C ARG A 412 15.01 -7.02 37.74
N ASP A 413 14.06 -6.23 37.26
CA ASP A 413 12.71 -6.27 37.75
C ASP A 413 12.05 -7.50 37.07
N ASP A 414 12.41 -8.69 37.57
CA ASP A 414 11.98 -10.00 37.04
C ASP A 414 10.49 -10.28 37.33
N ASP A 415 9.78 -9.38 38.04
CA ASP A 415 8.44 -9.61 38.62
C ASP A 415 7.26 -9.03 37.83
N HIS A 416 7.47 -8.47 36.64
CA HIS A 416 6.39 -7.93 35.82
C HIS A 416 6.18 -8.72 34.54
N GLU A 417 4.95 -9.20 34.33
CA GLU A 417 4.53 -9.90 33.12
C GLU A 417 4.67 -8.97 31.90
N VAL A 418 5.70 -9.23 31.10
CA VAL A 418 6.07 -8.42 29.92
C VAL A 418 5.22 -8.75 28.70
N VAL A 419 4.71 -9.99 28.64
CA VAL A 419 3.87 -10.51 27.56
C VAL A 419 2.53 -10.88 28.15
N SER A 420 1.47 -10.26 27.68
CA SER A 420 0.10 -10.50 28.13
C SER A 420 -0.84 -10.62 26.92
N LEU A 421 -2.08 -11.06 27.13
CA LEU A 421 -3.12 -11.19 26.08
C LEU A 421 -2.61 -11.87 24.80
N LEU A 422 -2.00 -13.04 24.98
CA LEU A 422 -1.47 -13.84 23.89
C LEU A 422 -2.59 -14.59 23.16
N ASN A 423 -2.76 -14.32 21.87
CA ASN A 423 -3.64 -15.05 20.97
C ASN A 423 -2.79 -15.72 19.89
N TYR A 424 -2.83 -17.06 19.80
CA TYR A 424 -2.05 -17.83 18.83
C TYR A 424 -2.95 -18.76 18.05
N ILE A 425 -3.00 -18.55 16.73
CA ILE A 425 -3.69 -19.41 15.77
C ILE A 425 -2.62 -20.16 14.99
N PRO A 426 -2.50 -21.49 15.14
CA PRO A 426 -1.51 -22.28 14.41
C PRO A 426 -1.84 -22.38 12.93
N SER A 427 -0.80 -22.47 12.10
CA SER A 427 -0.94 -22.76 10.68
C SER A 427 -1.55 -24.13 10.41
N ILE A 428 -2.24 -24.25 9.27
CA ILE A 428 -2.59 -25.53 8.66
C ILE A 428 -1.91 -25.56 7.29
N PRO A 429 -1.13 -26.62 6.97
CA PRO A 429 -0.51 -26.77 5.67
C PRO A 429 -1.49 -26.51 4.51
N HIS A 430 -1.08 -25.67 3.56
CA HIS A 430 -1.84 -25.30 2.35
C HIS A 430 -3.22 -24.67 2.59
N SER A 431 -3.55 -24.26 3.82
CA SER A 431 -4.86 -23.72 4.14
C SER A 431 -4.81 -22.37 4.84
N ARG A 432 -4.13 -22.26 5.99
CA ARG A 432 -4.08 -20.99 6.75
C ARG A 432 -2.70 -20.70 7.33
N PRO A 433 -2.32 -19.41 7.44
CA PRO A 433 -1.06 -19.02 8.07
C PRO A 433 -1.16 -19.11 9.60
N THR A 434 -0.01 -19.06 10.26
CA THR A 434 0.05 -18.82 11.70
C THR A 434 -0.20 -17.35 11.98
N THR A 435 -1.05 -17.04 12.96
CA THR A 435 -1.25 -15.68 13.47
C THR A 435 -0.91 -15.64 14.95
N LEU A 436 0.02 -14.78 15.34
CA LEU A 436 0.39 -14.53 16.72
C LEU A 436 0.10 -13.07 17.05
N GLN A 437 -0.76 -12.83 18.04
CA GLN A 437 -0.98 -11.53 18.63
C GLN A 437 -0.59 -11.55 20.11
N ALA A 438 0.08 -10.51 20.57
CA ALA A 438 0.45 -10.35 21.98
C ALA A 438 0.40 -8.87 22.38
N LEU A 439 0.01 -8.59 23.62
CA LEU A 439 0.22 -7.29 24.25
C LEU A 439 1.57 -7.30 24.98
N LEU A 440 2.50 -6.51 24.47
CA LEU A 440 3.85 -6.36 25.00
C LEU A 440 3.93 -5.07 25.83
N ARG A 441 4.49 -5.16 27.04
CA ARG A 441 4.86 -4.00 27.85
C ARG A 441 6.36 -3.78 27.74
N VAL A 442 6.79 -2.64 27.20
CA VAL A 442 8.21 -2.29 27.09
C VAL A 442 8.52 -1.19 28.10
N PRO A 443 9.27 -1.50 29.18
CA PRO A 443 9.58 -0.51 30.21
C PRO A 443 10.32 0.70 29.66
N ALA A 444 10.22 1.83 30.37
CA ALA A 444 10.95 3.04 30.04
C ALA A 444 12.46 2.80 29.86
N ASN A 445 13.06 3.46 28.87
CA ASN A 445 14.50 3.44 28.56
C ASN A 445 15.12 2.03 28.55
N SER A 446 14.41 1.08 27.94
CA SER A 446 14.81 -0.34 27.91
C SER A 446 14.59 -0.95 26.53
N THR A 447 15.21 -2.11 26.30
CA THR A 447 14.98 -2.92 25.11
C THR A 447 14.36 -4.27 25.51
N LEU A 448 13.15 -4.54 25.03
CA LEU A 448 12.53 -5.86 25.14
C LEU A 448 13.06 -6.77 24.03
N SER A 449 13.67 -7.90 24.42
CA SER A 449 14.05 -8.97 23.51
C SER A 449 13.03 -10.11 23.59
N VAL A 450 12.35 -10.42 22.48
CA VAL A 450 11.48 -11.60 22.34
C VAL A 450 12.11 -12.57 21.35
N LYS A 451 12.29 -13.83 21.76
CA LYS A 451 12.88 -14.89 20.93
C LYS A 451 11.95 -16.10 20.87
N MET A 452 11.84 -16.72 19.70
CA MET A 452 11.03 -17.91 19.47
C MET A 452 11.70 -18.82 18.45
N ASP A 453 11.57 -20.13 18.63
CA ASP A 453 12.08 -21.11 17.68
C ASP A 453 11.09 -21.31 16.52
N VAL A 454 11.64 -21.51 15.32
CA VAL A 454 10.89 -21.68 14.07
C VAL A 454 11.38 -22.91 13.33
N THR A 455 10.46 -23.78 12.92
CA THR A 455 10.75 -24.88 11.99
C THR A 455 10.37 -24.48 10.57
N LYS A 456 11.21 -24.85 9.62
CA LYS A 456 11.03 -24.68 8.18
C LYS A 456 10.57 -26.00 7.58
N SER A 457 9.44 -26.00 6.90
CA SER A 457 8.89 -27.19 6.25
C SER A 457 9.61 -27.48 4.92
N PHE A 458 9.77 -28.76 4.59
CA PHE A 458 10.24 -29.19 3.28
C PHE A 458 9.09 -29.12 2.27
N LEU A 459 9.25 -28.26 1.28
CA LEU A 459 8.26 -28.09 0.21
C LEU A 459 8.46 -29.11 -0.90
N ARG A 460 7.37 -29.43 -1.60
CA ARG A 460 7.40 -30.21 -2.85
C ARG A 460 7.97 -29.36 -3.97
N TYR A 461 8.57 -29.98 -4.99
CA TYR A 461 9.14 -29.24 -6.12
C TYR A 461 8.12 -28.34 -6.85
N THR A 462 6.84 -28.73 -6.86
CA THR A 462 5.73 -27.97 -7.47
C THR A 462 5.28 -26.77 -6.65
N GLU A 463 5.71 -26.66 -5.39
CA GLU A 463 5.31 -25.60 -4.46
C GLU A 463 6.29 -24.43 -4.46
N TYR A 464 7.45 -24.60 -5.08
CA TYR A 464 8.42 -23.51 -5.21
C TYR A 464 7.97 -22.48 -6.26
N PRO A 465 8.20 -21.18 -6.00
CA PRO A 465 8.06 -20.17 -7.03
C PRO A 465 9.07 -20.40 -8.17
N PRO A 466 8.87 -19.79 -9.36
CA PRO A 466 9.77 -19.94 -10.51
C PRO A 466 11.25 -19.64 -10.22
N ASP A 467 11.54 -18.80 -9.22
CA ASP A 467 12.88 -18.54 -8.69
C ASP A 467 12.97 -18.99 -7.22
N ALA A 468 13.19 -20.29 -7.04
CA ALA A 468 13.31 -20.90 -5.71
C ALA A 468 14.56 -20.44 -4.94
N GLN A 469 15.63 -20.03 -5.63
CA GLN A 469 16.93 -19.69 -5.02
C GLN A 469 16.91 -18.32 -4.34
N ARG A 470 16.01 -17.42 -4.77
CA ARG A 470 15.77 -16.14 -4.08
C ARG A 470 15.30 -16.32 -2.63
N GLY A 471 14.56 -17.40 -2.34
CA GLY A 471 13.92 -17.63 -1.05
C GLY A 471 12.50 -17.03 -0.99
N TRP A 472 11.90 -17.09 0.21
CA TRP A 472 10.50 -16.75 0.46
C TRP A 472 10.36 -15.47 1.27
N ASP A 473 9.52 -14.55 0.78
CA ASP A 473 9.22 -13.31 1.49
C ASP A 473 8.22 -13.56 2.63
N LEU A 474 8.58 -13.12 3.84
CA LEU A 474 7.70 -13.08 5.00
C LEU A 474 7.13 -11.68 5.18
N PRO A 475 5.86 -11.60 5.61
CA PRO A 475 5.25 -10.32 5.85
C PRO A 475 5.95 -9.54 6.95
N PRO A 476 5.93 -8.20 6.86
CA PRO A 476 6.20 -7.33 7.99
C PRO A 476 5.40 -7.76 9.23
N ALA A 477 6.02 -7.71 10.40
CA ALA A 477 5.28 -7.69 11.64
C ALA A 477 4.71 -6.30 11.89
N VAL A 478 3.54 -6.24 12.53
CA VAL A 478 2.81 -5.00 12.80
C VAL A 478 2.82 -4.72 14.29
N PHE A 479 3.16 -3.49 14.66
CA PHE A 479 3.24 -3.02 16.05
C PHE A 479 2.31 -1.84 16.23
N THR A 480 1.33 -1.93 17.13
CA THR A 480 0.39 -0.84 17.41
C THR A 480 0.64 -0.30 18.82
N VAL A 481 1.08 0.95 18.94
CA VAL A 481 1.38 1.59 20.24
C VAL A 481 0.10 2.19 20.83
N LEU A 482 -0.39 1.65 21.96
CA LEU A 482 -1.74 1.98 22.49
C LEU A 482 -1.82 3.28 23.28
N ASP A 483 -0.80 3.60 24.08
CA ASP A 483 -0.87 4.63 25.14
C ASP A 483 -0.01 5.88 24.85
N TYR A 484 0.39 6.12 23.60
CA TYR A 484 1.25 7.26 23.25
C TYR A 484 0.46 8.35 22.49
N GLU A 485 0.04 9.39 23.22
CA GLU A 485 -0.44 10.64 22.61
C GLU A 485 0.77 11.50 22.19
N ASP A 486 1.00 11.60 20.88
CA ASP A 486 2.02 12.48 20.34
C ASP A 486 1.52 13.94 20.35
N ASN A 487 1.93 14.70 21.36
CA ASN A 487 1.59 16.12 21.51
C ASN A 487 2.01 16.97 20.30
N GLN A 488 2.95 16.52 19.45
CA GLN A 488 3.40 17.26 18.26
C GLN A 488 2.35 17.31 17.15
N ARG A 489 1.44 16.32 17.05
CA ARG A 489 0.40 16.26 16.00
C ARG A 489 -0.96 16.80 16.42
N ALA A 490 -1.22 16.96 17.72
CA ALA A 490 -2.44 17.62 18.19
C ALA A 490 -2.61 19.04 17.60
N ASN A 491 -1.51 19.69 17.25
CA ASN A 491 -1.51 21.02 16.63
C ASN A 491 -1.62 20.99 15.09
N HIS A 492 -1.33 19.87 14.42
CA HIS A 492 -1.27 19.81 12.95
C HIS A 492 -2.48 19.21 12.25
N LEU A 493 -3.31 18.44 12.96
CA LEU A 493 -4.51 17.81 12.43
C LEU A 493 -5.70 18.75 12.60
N GLN A 494 -6.30 19.17 11.48
CA GLN A 494 -7.56 19.89 11.49
C GLN A 494 -8.62 19.01 12.16
N ARG A 495 -9.56 19.63 12.88
CA ARG A 495 -10.63 19.03 13.69
C ARG A 495 -11.51 17.97 12.97
N GLN A 496 -11.37 17.79 11.66
CA GLN A 496 -12.05 16.77 10.85
C GLN A 496 -11.31 15.42 10.77
N ASP A 497 -10.01 15.36 11.07
CA ASP A 497 -9.17 14.13 11.06
C ASP A 497 -9.13 13.42 12.43
N LEU A 498 -9.90 13.92 13.40
CA LEU A 498 -9.94 13.40 14.78
C LEU A 498 -10.50 11.98 14.92
N VAL A 499 -11.05 11.40 13.86
CA VAL A 499 -11.50 9.99 13.84
C VAL A 499 -10.29 9.05 13.71
N GLU A 500 -9.23 9.46 12.99
CA GLU A 500 -7.96 8.71 12.89
C GLU A 500 -7.10 8.85 14.16
N SER A 501 -7.20 10.00 14.86
CA SER A 501 -6.33 10.35 16.00
C SER A 501 -6.59 9.57 17.30
N ARG A 502 -7.64 8.73 17.40
CA ARG A 502 -7.98 8.02 18.65
C ARG A 502 -7.37 6.63 18.78
N LYS A 503 -6.57 6.17 17.82
CA LYS A 503 -6.11 4.77 17.77
C LYS A 503 -4.61 4.71 17.48
N GLY A 504 -3.93 3.86 18.24
CA GLY A 504 -2.48 3.77 18.33
C GLY A 504 -1.72 3.74 17.00
N TRP A 505 -0.52 4.30 17.00
CA TRP A 505 0.36 4.33 15.82
C TRP A 505 0.79 2.93 15.41
N LYS A 506 0.58 2.58 14.13
CA LYS A 506 1.05 1.32 13.54
C LYS A 506 2.46 1.48 12.97
N LEU A 507 3.37 0.61 13.39
CA LEU A 507 4.70 0.46 12.82
C LEU A 507 4.83 -0.89 12.14
N TYR A 508 5.57 -0.90 11.03
CA TYR A 508 5.82 -2.07 10.23
C TYR A 508 7.30 -2.38 10.23
N THR A 509 7.66 -3.64 10.48
CA THR A 509 9.04 -4.07 10.31
C THR A 509 9.37 -4.24 8.82
N ARG A 510 10.65 -4.39 8.50
CA ARG A 510 11.01 -4.92 7.17
C ARG A 510 10.41 -6.32 6.93
N PRO A 511 10.05 -6.65 5.68
CA PRO A 511 9.83 -8.05 5.32
C PRO A 511 11.12 -8.84 5.56
N LEU A 512 10.99 -10.12 5.87
CA LEU A 512 12.14 -11.01 6.03
C LEU A 512 12.20 -11.94 4.83
N LEU A 513 13.42 -12.32 4.44
CA LEU A 513 13.63 -13.33 3.41
C LEU A 513 14.06 -14.63 4.09
N VAL A 514 13.39 -15.72 3.74
CA VAL A 514 13.67 -17.04 4.31
C VAL A 514 14.13 -18.00 3.24
N ASP A 515 15.30 -18.55 3.48
CA ASP A 515 15.82 -19.66 2.70
C ASP A 515 15.27 -21.00 3.23
N LEU A 516 14.69 -21.79 2.32
CA LEU A 516 14.15 -23.13 2.53
C LEU A 516 15.00 -24.12 1.73
N ALA A 517 14.96 -25.40 2.11
CA ALA A 517 15.73 -26.45 1.43
C ALA A 517 15.27 -26.66 -0.03
N THR A 518 15.88 -25.95 -0.98
CA THR A 518 15.56 -26.05 -2.40
C THR A 518 15.99 -27.40 -2.99
N PRO A 519 15.11 -28.11 -3.72
CA PRO A 519 15.50 -29.33 -4.43
C PRO A 519 16.42 -29.02 -5.62
N ASP A 520 17.10 -30.05 -6.14
CA ASP A 520 17.87 -29.93 -7.38
C ASP A 520 16.93 -29.82 -8.59
N PHE A 521 16.80 -28.60 -9.14
CA PHE A 521 15.98 -28.33 -10.33
C PHE A 521 16.64 -28.77 -11.64
N SER A 522 17.92 -29.15 -11.64
CA SER A 522 18.64 -29.52 -12.87
C SER A 522 18.14 -30.84 -13.45
N MET A 523 17.77 -31.82 -12.62
CA MET A 523 17.26 -33.11 -13.10
C MET A 523 15.93 -32.96 -13.86
N PRO A 524 14.87 -32.33 -13.31
CA PRO A 524 13.63 -32.09 -14.06
C PRO A 524 13.86 -31.29 -15.34
N TYR A 525 14.74 -30.28 -15.30
CA TYR A 525 15.06 -29.47 -16.48
C TYR A 525 15.67 -30.32 -17.62
N ASN A 526 16.63 -31.17 -17.30
CA ASN A 526 17.26 -32.07 -18.27
C ASN A 526 16.24 -33.04 -18.90
N VAL A 527 15.31 -33.57 -18.10
CA VAL A 527 14.23 -34.45 -18.57
C VAL A 527 13.26 -33.69 -19.49
N ILE A 528 12.86 -32.47 -19.12
CA ILE A 528 11.96 -31.63 -19.93
C ILE A 528 12.61 -31.29 -21.26
N ILE A 529 13.88 -30.88 -21.28
CA ILE A 529 14.58 -30.59 -22.54
C ILE A 529 14.61 -31.84 -23.43
N PHE A 530 15.04 -32.97 -22.88
CA PHE A 530 15.14 -34.21 -23.65
C PHE A 530 13.80 -34.63 -24.25
N THR A 531 12.73 -34.62 -23.46
CA THR A 531 11.38 -34.99 -23.91
C THR A 531 10.83 -34.01 -24.95
N CYS A 532 10.96 -32.69 -24.72
CA CYS A 532 10.57 -31.67 -25.68
C CYS A 532 11.35 -31.77 -27.00
N SER A 533 12.66 -32.04 -26.96
CA SER A 533 13.48 -32.25 -28.16
C SER A 533 13.02 -33.47 -28.97
N ILE A 534 12.69 -34.58 -28.30
CA ILE A 534 12.14 -35.77 -28.95
C ILE A 534 10.80 -35.46 -29.60
N ILE A 535 9.89 -34.80 -28.88
CA ILE A 535 8.56 -34.45 -29.41
C ILE A 535 8.68 -33.51 -30.61
N ALA A 536 9.55 -32.50 -30.53
CA ALA A 536 9.80 -31.56 -31.63
C ALA A 536 10.39 -32.29 -32.86
N PHE A 537 11.30 -33.23 -32.65
CA PHE A 537 11.86 -34.05 -33.71
C PHE A 537 10.78 -34.95 -34.36
N LEU A 538 9.98 -35.65 -33.57
CA LEU A 538 8.88 -36.48 -34.08
C LEU A 538 7.83 -35.66 -34.82
N PHE A 539 7.43 -34.52 -34.26
CA PHE A 539 6.50 -33.61 -34.92
C PHE A 539 7.09 -33.07 -36.22
N GLY A 540 8.33 -32.59 -36.21
CA GLY A 540 9.00 -32.05 -37.40
C GLY A 540 9.17 -33.09 -38.51
N THR A 541 9.52 -34.33 -38.16
CA THR A 541 9.63 -35.44 -39.12
C THR A 541 8.28 -35.81 -39.72
N ILE A 542 7.25 -36.00 -38.90
CA ILE A 542 5.88 -36.32 -39.37
C ILE A 542 5.33 -35.18 -40.22
N PHE A 543 5.46 -33.94 -39.75
CA PHE A 543 4.97 -32.76 -40.45
C PHE A 543 5.68 -32.59 -41.81
N ASN A 544 6.99 -32.76 -41.86
CA ASN A 544 7.72 -32.74 -43.13
C ASN A 544 7.29 -33.87 -44.06
N MET A 545 7.06 -35.08 -43.55
CA MET A 545 6.62 -36.21 -44.37
C MET A 545 5.22 -35.99 -44.96
N LEU A 546 4.32 -35.34 -44.21
CA LEU A 546 2.95 -35.06 -44.68
C LEU A 546 2.87 -33.86 -45.62
N THR A 547 3.72 -32.85 -45.43
CA THR A 547 3.61 -31.58 -46.18
C THR A 547 4.57 -31.47 -47.36
N ARG A 548 5.69 -32.20 -47.35
CA ARG A 548 6.68 -32.12 -48.42
C ARG A 548 6.15 -32.86 -49.65
N LYS A 549 6.10 -32.15 -50.78
CA LYS A 549 5.80 -32.76 -52.07
C LYS A 549 7.01 -33.57 -52.52
N PHE A 550 6.89 -34.89 -52.46
CA PHE A 550 7.90 -35.78 -53.04
C PHE A 550 7.80 -35.71 -54.57
N VAL A 551 8.87 -35.26 -55.22
CA VAL A 551 8.98 -35.28 -56.69
C VAL A 551 9.80 -36.50 -57.08
N LEU A 552 9.26 -37.29 -58.00
CA LEU A 552 9.93 -38.47 -58.53
C LEU A 552 11.01 -38.01 -59.52
N VAL A 553 12.25 -37.97 -59.05
CA VAL A 553 13.40 -37.75 -59.93
C VAL A 553 13.70 -39.07 -60.63
N LYS A 554 13.40 -39.15 -61.93
CA LYS A 554 13.92 -40.24 -62.76
C LYS A 554 15.42 -40.03 -62.89
N LEU A 555 16.21 -40.91 -62.28
CA LEU A 555 17.62 -41.04 -62.59
C LEU A 555 17.70 -41.58 -64.02
N GLY A 556 17.95 -40.69 -64.98
CA GLY A 556 18.27 -41.09 -66.34
C GLY A 556 19.56 -41.90 -66.30
N ASN A 557 19.57 -43.07 -66.96
CA ASN A 557 20.79 -43.81 -67.22
C ASN A 557 21.80 -42.85 -67.85
N GLU A 558 22.90 -42.56 -67.13
CA GLU A 558 24.05 -41.87 -67.70
C GLU A 558 24.66 -42.77 -68.77
N GLY A 559 24.33 -42.45 -70.01
CA GLY A 559 24.87 -43.04 -71.22
C GLY A 559 24.64 -42.06 -72.36
N GLU A 560 25.72 -41.41 -72.77
CA GLU A 560 25.95 -40.74 -74.06
C GLU A 560 25.46 -39.29 -74.23
N GLU A 561 26.43 -38.39 -74.03
CA GLU A 561 26.88 -37.32 -74.95
C GLU A 561 25.88 -36.30 -75.54
N GLY A 562 26.19 -35.02 -75.31
CA GLY A 562 26.21 -34.04 -76.40
C GLY A 562 25.31 -32.81 -76.29
N GLU A 563 25.97 -31.65 -76.13
CA GLU A 563 25.59 -30.32 -76.61
C GLU A 563 24.49 -29.48 -75.90
N ASP A 564 24.99 -28.51 -75.13
CA ASP A 564 24.71 -27.07 -75.22
C ASP A 564 23.25 -26.57 -75.32
N ARG A 565 22.74 -25.98 -74.23
CA ARG A 565 22.57 -24.51 -74.13
C ARG A 565 22.01 -24.06 -72.79
N LYS A 566 22.57 -22.93 -72.34
CA LYS A 566 22.18 -22.03 -71.25
C LYS A 566 20.66 -21.86 -71.11
N GLU A 567 20.17 -21.82 -69.86
CA GLU A 567 19.46 -20.65 -69.35
C GLU A 567 19.42 -20.60 -67.81
N LYS A 568 19.85 -19.46 -67.27
CA LYS A 568 19.62 -19.01 -65.89
C LYS A 568 18.12 -18.76 -65.70
N LYS A 569 17.59 -19.09 -64.53
CA LYS A 569 16.59 -18.26 -63.82
C LYS A 569 16.47 -18.66 -62.35
N ASP A 570 16.72 -17.64 -61.53
CA ASP A 570 16.17 -17.25 -60.22
C ASP A 570 15.29 -18.25 -59.44
#